data_AF-A0A7C7VM95-F1
#
_entry.id   AF-A0A7C7VM95-F1
#
_cell.length_a   1.000
_cell.length_b   1.000
_cell.length_c   1.000
_cell.angle_alpha   90.00
_cell.angle_beta   90.00
_cell.angle_gamma   90.00
#
_symmetry.space_group_name_H-M   'P 1'
#
loop_
_entity.id
_entity.type
_entity.pdbx_description
1 polymer ?
#
loop_
_entity_poly.entity_id
_entity_poly.type
_entity_poly.pdbx_seq_one_letter_code
_entity_poly.pdbx_strand_id
1 'polypeptide(L)' 'MTAGVLAASLCAGCANLAGPNWSDPGTAPEQRLRAQIFDPYPENEAGPEIIGSRPRDYDRGVPEVERARRLSRRLGW' A
#
# COMPACT_ATOMS: atom_id res chain seq x y z
N MET A 1 -7.64 32.85 -21.24
CA MET A 1 -6.69 32.84 -20.10
C MET A 1 -7.18 32.07 -18.87
N THR A 2 -8.42 31.54 -18.86
CA THR A 2 -9.00 30.81 -17.71
C THR A 2 -8.65 29.32 -17.68
N ALA A 3 -8.49 28.68 -18.84
CA ALA A 3 -8.19 27.23 -18.93
C ALA A 3 -6.83 26.84 -18.32
N GLY A 4 -5.81 27.70 -18.41
CA GLY A 4 -4.47 27.42 -17.87
C GLY A 4 -4.42 27.40 -16.34
N VAL A 5 -5.26 28.19 -15.67
CA VAL A 5 -5.28 28.29 -14.20
C VAL A 5 -5.93 27.05 -13.57
N LEU A 6 -6.97 26.49 -14.21
CA LEU A 6 -7.61 25.24 -13.78
C LEU A 6 -6.69 24.01 -13.97
N ALA A 7 -5.92 23.97 -15.06
CA ALA A 7 -4.98 22.87 -15.31
C ALA A 7 -3.81 22.86 -14.29
N ALA A 8 -3.30 24.03 -13.91
CA ALA A 8 -2.22 24.15 -12.93
C ALA A 8 -2.63 23.74 -11.50
N SER A 9 -3.90 23.93 -11.13
CA SER A 9 -4.41 23.59 -9.79
C SER A 9 -4.63 22.08 -9.59
N LEU A 10 -4.85 21.31 -10.66
CA LEU A 10 -4.93 19.84 -10.61
C LEU A 10 -3.59 19.16 -10.30
N CYS A 11 -2.46 19.80 -10.66
CA CYS A 11 -1.12 19.24 -10.45
C CYS A 11 -0.46 19.72 -9.15
N ALA A 12 -0.98 20.76 -8.51
CA ALA A 12 -0.38 21.37 -7.32
C ALA A 12 -0.62 20.58 -6.01
N GLY A 13 -1.55 19.62 -6.00
CA GLY A 13 -1.94 18.87 -4.79
C GLY A 13 -1.22 17.54 -4.54
N CYS A 14 -0.53 16.98 -5.54
CA CYS A 14 0.02 15.61 -5.46
C CYS A 14 1.51 15.54 -5.10
N ALA A 15 2.16 16.67 -4.80
CA ALA A 15 3.63 16.72 -4.63
C ALA A 15 4.17 15.82 -3.49
N ASN A 16 3.32 15.48 -2.51
CA ASN A 16 3.69 14.63 -1.37
C ASN A 16 2.98 13.27 -1.36
N LEU A 17 2.21 12.92 -2.40
CA LEU A 17 1.62 11.60 -2.52
C LEU A 17 2.66 10.66 -3.15
N ALA A 18 3.09 9.64 -2.40
CA ALA A 18 4.03 8.65 -2.93
C ALA A 18 3.36 7.85 -4.07
N GLY A 19 3.72 8.19 -5.31
CA GLY A 19 3.27 7.48 -6.51
C GLY A 19 3.99 6.14 -6.72
N PRO A 20 3.45 5.27 -7.58
CA PRO A 20 4.17 4.08 -8.03
C PRO A 20 5.43 4.49 -8.82
N ASN A 21 6.52 3.75 -8.64
CA ASN A 21 7.70 3.91 -9.48
C ASN A 21 7.46 3.18 -10.81
N TRP A 22 7.18 3.94 -11.87
CA TRP A 22 6.85 3.41 -13.19
C TRP A 22 8.07 2.88 -13.95
N SER A 23 9.26 3.42 -13.69
CA SER A 23 10.49 3.07 -14.42
C SER A 23 11.28 1.95 -13.74
N ASP A 24 11.18 1.85 -12.42
CA ASP A 24 11.87 0.82 -11.63
C ASP A 24 10.99 0.37 -10.46
N PRO A 25 10.01 -0.52 -10.71
CA PRO A 25 9.09 -0.95 -9.67
C PRO A 25 9.73 -1.95 -8.68
N GLY A 26 11.03 -2.25 -8.81
CA GLY A 26 11.74 -3.26 -8.01
C GLY A 26 11.43 -4.71 -8.41
N THR A 27 12.02 -5.64 -7.69
CA THR A 27 11.85 -7.08 -7.93
C THR A 27 10.51 -7.60 -7.41
N ALA A 28 10.02 -8.71 -7.98
CA ALA A 28 8.76 -9.31 -7.52
C ALA A 28 8.72 -9.64 -6.01
N PRO A 29 9.81 -10.15 -5.38
CA PRO A 29 9.85 -10.32 -3.92
C PRO A 29 9.68 -9.01 -3.14
N GLU A 30 10.32 -7.92 -3.57
CA GLU A 30 10.20 -6.61 -2.92
C GLU A 30 8.80 -6.03 -3.04
N GLN A 31 8.18 -6.17 -4.22
CA GLN A 31 6.79 -5.75 -4.44
C GLN A 31 5.82 -6.52 -3.55
N ARG A 32 6.00 -7.84 -3.44
CA ARG A 32 5.19 -8.70 -2.55
C ARG A 32 5.37 -8.29 -1.09
N LEU A 33 6.59 -8.05 -0.63
CA LEU A 33 6.85 -7.59 0.73
C LEU A 33 6.17 -6.26 1.01
N ARG A 34 6.24 -5.31 0.07
CA ARG A 34 5.55 -4.02 0.19
C ARG A 34 4.03 -4.19 0.24
N ALA A 35 3.46 -5.04 -0.61
CA ALA A 35 2.03 -5.33 -0.64
C ALA A 35 1.52 -5.94 0.67
N GLN A 36 2.33 -6.74 1.36
CA GLN A 36 1.99 -7.29 2.68
C GLN A 36 1.97 -6.23 3.81
N ILE A 37 2.73 -5.14 3.66
CA ILE A 37 2.77 -4.05 4.65
C ILE A 37 1.60 -3.07 4.43
N PHE A 38 1.30 -2.76 3.17
CA PHE A 38 0.24 -1.82 2.77
C PHE A 38 -0.95 -2.56 2.15
N ASP A 39 -1.34 -3.66 2.78
CA ASP A 39 -2.38 -4.58 2.30
C ASP A 39 -3.76 -3.87 2.30
N PRO A 40 -4.46 -3.79 1.15
CA PRO A 40 -5.80 -3.19 1.10
C PRO A 40 -6.91 -4.11 1.63
N TYR A 41 -6.62 -5.39 1.87
CA TYR A 41 -7.61 -6.35 2.35
C TYR A 41 -7.83 -6.25 3.86
N PRO A 42 -9.06 -6.48 4.36
CA PRO A 42 -9.37 -6.36 5.77
C PRO A 42 -8.55 -7.34 6.61
N GLU A 43 -8.22 -6.92 7.83
CA GLU A 43 -7.65 -7.80 8.84
C GLU A 43 -8.70 -8.79 9.34
N ASN A 44 -8.22 -9.99 9.64
CA ASN A 44 -9.02 -11.12 10.09
C ASN A 44 -8.76 -11.47 11.57
N GLU A 45 -7.99 -10.65 12.30
CA GLU A 45 -7.60 -10.93 13.70
C GLU A 45 -8.60 -10.39 14.74
N ALA A 46 -9.27 -9.27 14.44
CA ALA A 46 -10.11 -8.56 15.40
C ALA A 46 -11.60 -8.96 15.35
N GLY A 47 -12.00 -9.84 14.42
CA GLY A 47 -13.41 -10.13 14.13
C GLY A 47 -13.63 -11.54 13.59
N PRO A 48 -14.87 -11.85 13.15
CA PRO A 48 -15.17 -13.13 12.52
C PRO A 48 -14.35 -13.32 11.25
N GLU A 49 -14.04 -14.58 10.92
CA GLU A 49 -13.26 -14.92 9.74
C GLU A 49 -13.93 -14.41 8.45
N ILE A 50 -13.16 -13.68 7.63
CA ILE A 50 -13.63 -13.12 6.37
C ILE A 50 -13.15 -14.02 5.22
N ILE A 51 -14.02 -14.90 4.74
CA ILE A 51 -13.72 -15.86 3.68
C ILE A 51 -14.00 -15.23 2.30
N GLY A 52 -13.07 -15.39 1.35
CA GLY A 52 -13.25 -14.97 -0.04
C GLY A 52 -13.06 -13.48 -0.32
N SER A 53 -12.64 -12.69 0.68
CA SER A 53 -12.27 -11.27 0.49
C SER A 53 -10.93 -11.08 -0.21
N ARG A 54 -10.05 -12.09 -0.13
CA ARG A 54 -8.67 -12.09 -0.61
C ARG A 54 -8.51 -13.03 -1.81
N PRO A 55 -7.56 -12.77 -2.73
CA PRO A 55 -7.19 -13.71 -3.77
C PRO A 55 -6.66 -15.03 -3.18
N ARG A 56 -6.84 -16.12 -3.91
CA ARG A 56 -6.54 -17.48 -3.44
C ARG A 56 -5.13 -17.66 -2.85
N ASP A 57 -4.11 -17.07 -3.48
CA ASP A 57 -2.71 -17.21 -3.03
C ASP A 57 -2.31 -16.22 -1.93
N TYR A 58 -3.25 -15.37 -1.49
CA TYR A 58 -3.07 -14.29 -0.52
C TYR A 58 -4.16 -14.31 0.57
N ASP A 59 -4.84 -15.45 0.72
CA ASP A 59 -5.90 -15.67 1.71
C ASP A 59 -5.39 -15.54 3.15
N ARG A 60 -4.11 -15.88 3.37
CA ARG A 60 -3.40 -15.74 4.64
C ARG A 60 -2.54 -14.48 4.66
N GLY A 61 -3.07 -13.43 5.29
CA GLY A 61 -2.34 -12.20 5.57
C GLY A 61 -1.21 -12.39 6.59
N VAL A 62 -0.26 -11.44 6.63
CA VAL A 62 0.74 -11.36 7.69
C VAL A 62 0.06 -10.90 8.97
N PRO A 63 0.36 -11.52 10.13
CA PRO A 63 -0.23 -11.10 11.39
C PRO A 63 0.09 -9.64 11.73
N GLU A 64 -0.83 -8.93 12.38
CA GLU A 64 -0.68 -7.48 12.60
C GLU A 64 0.55 -7.15 13.44
N VAL A 65 0.83 -7.95 14.46
CA VAL A 65 2.06 -7.81 15.28
C VAL A 65 3.33 -7.88 14.42
N GLU A 66 3.36 -8.79 13.44
CA GLU A 66 4.52 -8.92 12.57
C GLU A 66 4.59 -7.80 11.53
N ARG A 67 3.44 -7.36 11.02
CA ARG A 67 3.33 -6.22 10.12
C ARG A 67 3.85 -4.94 10.78
N ALA A 68 3.42 -4.68 12.02
CA ALA A 68 3.89 -3.56 12.83
C ALA A 68 5.42 -3.59 13.04
N ARG A 69 6.00 -4.77 13.33
CA ARG A 69 7.46 -4.94 13.45
C ARG A 69 8.20 -4.69 12.14
N ARG A 70 7.63 -5.09 11.00
CA ARG A 70 8.20 -4.80 9.67
C ARG A 70 8.16 -3.31 9.38
N LEU A 71 7.06 -2.65 9.73
CA LEU A 71 6.91 -1.21 9.56
C LEU A 71 7.88 -0.42 10.46
N SER A 72 7.99 -0.75 11.76
CA SER A 72 8.97 -0.08 12.66
C SER A 72 10.39 -0.23 12.14
N ARG A 73 10.80 -1.44 11.71
CA ARG A 73 12.12 -1.66 11.08
C ARG A 73 12.33 -0.83 9.82
N ARG A 74 11.31 -0.63 9.01
CA ARG A 74 11.37 0.21 7.80
C ARG A 74 11.50 1.70 8.13
N LEU A 75 10.82 2.15 9.19
CA LEU A 75 10.81 3.54 9.62
C LEU A 75 11.98 3.91 10.56
N GLY A 76 12.69 2.92 11.10
CA GLY A 76 13.83 3.12 12.00
C GLY A 76 13.43 3.50 13.42
N TRP A 77 12.26 3.05 13.88
CA TRP A 77 11.73 3.30 15.23
C TRP A 77 11.98 2.11 16.15
#